data_AF-A0A8T6CF68-F1
#
_entry.id   AF-A0A8T6CF68-F1
#
_cell.length_a   1.000
_cell.length_b   1.000
_cell.length_c   1.000
_cell.angle_alpha   90.00
_cell.angle_beta   90.00
_cell.angle_gamma   90.00
#
_symmetry.space_group_name_H-M   'P 1'
#
loop_
_entity.id
_entity.type
_entity.pdbx_description
1 polymer ?
#
loop_
_entity_poly.entity_id
_entity_poly.type
_entity_poly.pdbx_seq_one_letter_code
_entity_poly.pdbx_strand_id
1 'polypeptide(L)'
;MMLLMELERDEARSVVDLASRVGKLRPSVSRSLTLLQKEGLVTREGRRWQVTPAGLEEAARGTRMLQDAAAKFERRLTSLAPRLSGLGLIDEHSRAMINALSRLTSVNDIARIGLAAEQFRGRNLEAFSRALGSLTQAQAHHAALMEANLDGRLAPGMESLLRGYNRSLADMIEDSLALRALTASRTAALPVAELGAFAPISVELPAISKSVRALGQDLAGSLGLVKGVGSSEETRIRLVAPPVAGAAYVRSIRLLVEDNSEATRVEDFPLRSPRIAVRELLAGLGSGFVEMHEGAWDAASRRGPDSARHAAVSMRELLRGVFKLLVPDEDLDSEGSIRLKARVREFLNNSKSGAEFATHMACGLDGLFDRLNAYTHGDEADMDSLRAMMIATDGVLLYVLQHRVASRRSDSQ
;
A
#
# COMPACT_ATOMS: atom_id res chain seq x y z
N MET A 1 12.91 -18.34 21.61
CA MET A 1 13.62 -17.35 22.44
C MET A 1 12.69 -16.52 23.33
N MET A 2 11.91 -15.57 22.82
CA MET A 2 11.04 -14.70 23.66
C MET A 2 10.13 -15.45 24.63
N LEU A 3 9.55 -16.59 24.23
CA LEU A 3 8.73 -17.43 25.12
C LEU A 3 9.54 -18.08 26.26
N LEU A 4 10.79 -18.47 26.00
CA LEU A 4 11.67 -19.05 27.02
C LEU A 4 12.07 -17.99 28.05
N MET A 5 12.41 -16.79 27.59
CA MET A 5 12.77 -15.65 28.46
C MET A 5 11.60 -15.20 29.35
N GLU A 6 10.36 -15.26 28.85
CA GLU A 6 9.18 -14.95 29.68
C GLU A 6 8.83 -16.09 30.66
N LEU A 7 9.06 -17.35 30.28
CA LEU A 7 8.86 -18.49 31.18
C LEU A 7 9.96 -18.61 32.24
N GLU A 8 11.17 -18.11 31.96
CA GLU A 8 12.25 -17.97 32.94
C GLU A 8 11.89 -16.95 34.03
N ARG A 9 11.19 -15.87 33.66
CA ARG A 9 10.74 -14.83 34.61
C ARG A 9 9.63 -15.33 35.52
N ASP A 10 8.62 -15.97 34.93
CA ASP A 10 7.47 -16.48 35.67
C ASP A 10 6.76 -17.59 34.90
N GLU A 11 6.43 -18.68 35.59
CA GLU A 11 5.71 -19.81 35.00
C GLU A 11 4.36 -19.36 34.41
N ALA A 12 3.98 -19.89 33.25
CA ALA A 12 2.69 -19.52 32.66
C ALA A 12 1.59 -20.43 33.20
N ARG A 13 0.49 -19.85 33.71
CA ARG A 13 -0.67 -20.64 34.20
C ARG A 13 -1.50 -21.22 33.07
N SER A 14 -1.40 -20.63 31.88
CA SER A 14 -2.05 -21.11 30.66
C SER A 14 -1.40 -20.53 29.40
N VAL A 15 -1.75 -21.07 28.24
CA VAL A 15 -1.33 -20.51 26.94
C VAL A 15 -1.90 -19.12 26.72
N VAL A 16 -3.10 -18.83 27.23
CA VAL A 16 -3.77 -17.52 27.09
C VAL A 16 -3.00 -16.46 27.89
N ASP A 17 -2.63 -16.82 29.12
CA ASP A 17 -1.81 -16.00 30.01
C ASP A 17 -0.46 -15.67 29.36
N LEU A 18 0.28 -16.68 28.90
CA LEU A 18 1.54 -16.45 28.19
C LEU A 18 1.35 -15.60 26.93
N ALA A 19 0.30 -15.84 26.15
CA ALA A 19 -0.01 -15.08 24.94
C ALA A 19 -0.30 -13.59 25.22
N SER A 20 -0.98 -13.30 26.34
CA SER A 20 -1.19 -11.94 26.83
C SER A 20 0.14 -11.29 27.21
N ARG A 21 0.98 -11.98 27.99
CA ARG A 21 2.30 -11.46 28.43
C ARG A 21 3.21 -11.12 27.25
N VAL A 22 3.26 -11.96 26.21
CA VAL A 22 4.09 -11.70 25.02
C VAL A 22 3.42 -10.82 23.94
N GLY A 23 2.15 -10.47 24.10
CA GLY A 23 1.38 -9.72 23.09
C GLY A 23 1.26 -10.44 21.75
N LYS A 24 0.97 -11.75 21.76
CA LYS A 24 0.80 -12.57 20.55
C LYS A 24 -0.52 -13.32 20.57
N LEU A 25 -0.99 -13.76 19.40
CA LEU A 25 -2.21 -14.56 19.30
C LEU A 25 -2.01 -15.96 19.90
N ARG A 26 -3.01 -16.44 20.66
CA ARG A 26 -3.01 -17.76 21.32
C ARG A 26 -2.61 -18.93 20.40
N PRO A 27 -3.13 -19.08 19.15
CA PRO A 27 -2.74 -20.20 18.29
C PRO A 27 -1.25 -20.20 17.94
N SER A 28 -0.64 -19.03 17.78
CA SER A 28 0.79 -18.92 17.50
C SER A 28 1.63 -19.36 18.70
N VAL A 29 1.27 -18.90 19.91
CA VAL A 29 1.98 -19.30 21.15
C VAL A 29 1.84 -20.80 21.40
N SER A 30 0.65 -21.36 21.18
CA SER A 30 0.41 -22.80 21.34
C SER A 30 1.33 -23.64 20.44
N ARG A 31 1.44 -23.28 19.14
CA ARG A 31 2.30 -24.00 18.19
C ARG A 31 3.77 -23.94 18.61
N SER A 32 4.23 -22.76 19.03
CA SER A 32 5.61 -22.59 19.49
C SER A 32 5.91 -23.37 20.77
N LEU A 33 4.99 -23.41 21.75
CA LEU A 33 5.17 -24.21 22.97
C LEU A 33 5.26 -25.71 22.68
N THR A 34 4.46 -26.23 21.73
CA THR A 34 4.56 -27.64 21.32
C THR A 34 5.93 -27.96 20.71
N LEU A 35 6.51 -27.06 19.92
CA LEU A 35 7.85 -27.25 19.36
C LEU A 35 8.93 -27.22 20.45
N LEU A 36 8.90 -26.21 21.33
CA LEU A 36 9.84 -26.09 22.45
C LEU A 36 9.76 -27.29 23.41
N GLN A 37 8.55 -27.86 23.59
CA GLN A 37 8.36 -29.05 24.40
C GLN A 37 8.98 -30.29 23.74
N LYS A 38 8.84 -30.44 22.42
CA LYS A 38 9.48 -31.53 21.66
C LYS A 38 11.01 -31.45 21.72
N GLU A 39 11.55 -30.24 21.79
CA GLU A 39 12.99 -29.98 21.93
C GLU A 39 13.48 -30.12 23.39
N GLY A 40 12.58 -30.41 24.34
CA GLY A 40 12.94 -30.56 25.76
C GLY A 40 13.31 -29.24 26.44
N LEU A 41 12.97 -28.08 25.86
CA LEU A 41 13.27 -26.75 26.38
C LEU A 41 12.18 -26.21 27.33
N VAL A 42 10.95 -26.72 27.21
CA VAL A 42 9.87 -26.44 28.16
C VAL A 42 9.16 -27.74 28.54
N THR A 43 8.58 -27.77 29.72
CA THR A 43 7.72 -28.86 30.19
C THR A 43 6.35 -28.32 30.58
N ARG A 44 5.36 -29.22 30.62
CA ARG A 44 4.00 -28.90 31.00
C ARG A 44 3.58 -29.76 32.19
N GLU A 45 3.29 -29.10 33.31
CA GLU A 45 2.79 -29.74 34.53
C GLU A 45 1.32 -29.33 34.73
N GLY A 46 0.40 -30.23 34.35
CA GLY A 46 -1.03 -29.94 34.33
C GLY A 46 -1.39 -28.81 33.36
N ARG A 47 -1.73 -27.63 33.89
CA ARG A 47 -2.03 -26.42 33.10
C ARG A 47 -0.84 -25.45 33.01
N ARG A 48 0.19 -25.66 33.82
CA ARG A 48 1.34 -24.77 33.92
C ARG A 48 2.41 -25.13 32.90
N TRP A 49 3.04 -24.11 32.34
CA TRP A 49 4.22 -24.26 31.49
C TRP A 49 5.43 -23.73 32.23
N GLN A 50 6.50 -24.51 32.22
CA GLN A 50 7.76 -24.19 32.88
C GLN A 50 8.92 -24.42 31.91
N VAL A 51 9.99 -23.65 32.09
CA VAL A 51 11.23 -23.81 31.36
C VAL A 51 12.05 -24.95 31.99
N THR A 52 12.66 -25.80 31.17
CA THR A 52 13.57 -26.86 31.66
C THR A 52 14.97 -26.29 31.88
N PRO A 53 15.91 -27.03 32.51
CA PRO A 53 17.31 -26.59 32.59
C PRO A 53 17.93 -26.28 31.22
N ALA A 54 17.67 -27.12 30.21
CA ALA A 54 18.12 -26.86 28.84
C ALA A 54 17.48 -25.59 28.24
N GLY A 55 16.21 -25.33 28.57
CA GLY A 55 15.52 -24.10 28.18
C GLY A 55 16.09 -22.86 28.87
N LEU A 56 16.55 -22.96 30.11
CA LEU A 56 17.20 -21.85 30.84
C LEU A 56 18.54 -21.49 30.21
N GLU A 57 19.34 -22.49 29.85
CA GLU A 57 20.60 -22.25 29.12
C GLU A 57 20.37 -21.57 27.78
N GLU A 58 19.33 -21.99 27.04
CA GLU A 58 18.95 -21.40 25.77
C GLU A 58 18.41 -19.97 25.93
N ALA A 59 17.58 -19.73 26.96
CA ALA A 59 17.12 -18.38 27.32
C ALA A 59 18.31 -17.46 27.65
N ALA A 60 19.26 -17.94 28.45
CA ALA A 60 20.48 -17.21 28.79
C ALA A 60 21.39 -16.96 27.58
N ARG A 61 21.49 -17.90 26.63
CA ARG A 61 22.15 -17.68 25.33
C ARG A 61 21.46 -16.56 24.55
N GLY A 62 20.13 -16.61 24.45
CA GLY A 62 19.33 -15.55 23.83
C GLY A 62 19.53 -14.19 24.46
N THR A 63 19.50 -14.10 25.80
CA THR A 63 19.74 -12.87 26.56
C THR A 63 21.10 -12.27 26.24
N ARG A 64 22.17 -13.10 26.23
CA ARG A 64 23.52 -12.65 25.87
C ARG A 64 23.61 -12.13 24.43
N MET A 65 23.01 -12.84 23.47
CA MET A 65 22.97 -12.38 22.08
C MET A 65 22.27 -11.03 21.94
N LEU A 66 21.17 -10.80 22.67
CA LEU A 66 20.45 -9.54 22.65
C LEU A 66 21.24 -8.41 23.34
N GLN A 67 21.92 -8.70 24.45
CA GLN A 67 22.82 -7.75 25.11
C GLN A 67 23.99 -7.35 24.18
N ASP A 68 24.60 -8.31 23.49
CA ASP A 68 25.67 -8.03 22.52
C ASP A 68 25.18 -7.19 21.34
N ALA A 69 23.97 -7.47 20.85
CA ALA A 69 23.33 -6.69 19.79
C ALA A 69 23.04 -5.25 20.25
N ALA A 70 22.50 -5.08 21.47
CA ALA A 70 22.25 -3.78 22.07
C ALA A 70 23.56 -2.98 22.25
N ALA A 71 24.61 -3.61 22.77
CA ALA A 71 25.93 -2.98 22.93
C ALA A 71 26.58 -2.59 21.58
N LYS A 72 26.35 -3.36 20.51
CA LYS A 72 26.79 -2.97 19.16
C LYS A 72 25.99 -1.80 18.61
N PHE A 73 24.68 -1.77 18.85
CA PHE A 73 23.81 -0.68 18.44
C PHE A 73 24.14 0.63 19.16
N GLU A 74 24.34 0.57 20.48
CA GLU A 74 24.78 1.70 21.30
C GLU A 74 26.13 2.26 20.79
N ARG A 75 27.12 1.39 20.54
CA ARG A 75 28.40 1.81 19.95
C ARG A 75 28.23 2.50 18.60
N ARG A 76 27.31 2.03 17.75
CA ARG A 76 26.99 2.68 16.46
C ARG A 76 26.35 4.04 16.68
N LEU A 77 25.35 4.15 17.55
CA LEU A 77 24.72 5.43 17.88
C LEU A 77 25.74 6.44 18.41
N THR A 78 26.59 6.03 19.36
CA THR A 78 27.65 6.88 19.91
C THR A 78 28.66 7.30 18.84
N SER A 79 28.98 6.44 17.88
CA SER A 79 29.86 6.79 16.75
C SER A 79 29.23 7.74 15.74
N LEU A 80 27.89 7.73 15.62
CA LEU A 80 27.14 8.58 14.69
C LEU A 80 26.78 9.94 15.32
N ALA A 81 26.64 10.02 16.63
CA ALA A 81 26.27 11.24 17.35
C ALA A 81 27.16 12.48 17.03
N PRO A 82 28.50 12.38 16.92
CA PRO A 82 29.34 13.52 16.53
C PRO A 82 29.09 13.97 15.09
N ARG A 83 28.82 13.02 14.18
CA ARG A 83 28.55 13.30 12.76
C ARG A 83 27.19 13.99 12.60
N LEU A 84 26.18 13.52 13.33
CA LEU A 84 24.85 14.12 13.35
C LEU A 84 24.86 15.51 14.01
N SER A 85 25.69 15.70 15.05
CA SER A 85 25.89 17.02 15.69
C SER A 85 26.54 18.03 14.74
N GLY A 86 27.53 17.60 13.95
CA GLY A 86 28.20 18.45 12.97
C GLY A 86 27.32 18.91 11.80
N LEU A 87 26.19 18.23 11.58
CA LEU A 87 25.19 18.58 10.56
C LEU A 87 24.07 19.50 11.08
N GLY A 88 24.11 19.91 12.36
CA GLY A 88 23.06 20.73 12.96
C GLY A 88 21.72 20.00 13.17
N LEU A 89 21.71 18.66 13.03
CA LEU A 89 20.51 17.81 13.08
C LEU A 89 20.16 17.31 14.50
N ILE A 90 20.87 17.76 15.55
CA ILE A 90 20.58 17.36 16.93
C ILE A 90 20.10 18.58 17.72
N ASP A 91 18.78 18.77 17.73
CA ASP A 91 18.08 19.68 18.63
C ASP A 91 17.85 19.05 20.03
N GLU A 92 17.21 19.80 20.93
CA GLU A 92 16.81 19.31 22.25
C GLU A 92 15.88 18.09 22.18
N HIS A 93 15.09 17.96 21.11
CA HIS A 93 14.21 16.81 20.87
C HIS A 93 15.00 15.55 20.56
N SER A 94 16.06 15.63 19.77
CA SER A 94 16.96 14.52 19.47
C SER A 94 17.71 14.04 20.71
N ARG A 95 18.11 14.98 21.59
CA ARG A 95 18.71 14.67 22.90
C ARG A 95 17.68 14.06 23.87
N ALA A 96 16.45 14.54 23.86
CA ALA A 96 15.34 13.98 24.61
C ALA A 96 14.95 12.59 24.09
N MET A 97 15.01 12.35 22.78
CA MET A 97 14.77 11.05 22.15
C MET A 97 15.88 10.06 22.45
N ILE A 98 17.16 10.47 22.39
CA ILE A 98 18.29 9.64 22.85
C ILE A 98 18.13 9.31 24.33
N ASN A 99 17.81 10.30 25.18
CA ASN A 99 17.54 10.06 26.60
C ASN A 99 16.27 9.21 26.84
N ALA A 100 15.25 9.31 26.00
CA ALA A 100 14.04 8.48 26.06
C ALA A 100 14.32 7.05 25.59
N LEU A 101 15.16 6.87 24.57
CA LEU A 101 15.66 5.57 24.11
C LEU A 101 16.58 4.92 25.15
N SER A 102 17.40 5.71 25.85
CA SER A 102 18.20 5.26 27.01
C SER A 102 17.33 4.97 28.25
N ARG A 103 16.16 5.61 28.37
CA ARG A 103 15.15 5.37 29.43
C ARG A 103 14.12 4.30 29.06
N LEU A 104 14.08 3.81 27.82
CA LEU A 104 13.34 2.62 27.42
C LEU A 104 14.08 1.40 27.97
N THR A 105 13.92 1.21 29.28
CA THR A 105 14.51 0.16 30.10
C THR A 105 13.85 -1.19 29.83
N SER A 106 14.26 -1.83 28.76
CA SER A 106 14.84 -3.18 28.85
C SER A 106 15.52 -3.51 27.52
N VAL A 107 16.68 -4.17 27.57
CA VAL A 107 17.29 -4.80 26.38
C VAL A 107 16.28 -5.66 25.62
N ASN A 108 15.26 -6.20 26.32
CA ASN A 108 14.13 -6.90 25.72
C ASN A 108 13.19 -6.02 24.89
N ASP A 109 12.94 -4.77 25.25
CA ASP A 109 12.09 -3.87 24.46
C ASP A 109 12.82 -3.35 23.23
N ILE A 110 14.12 -3.04 23.34
CA ILE A 110 14.96 -2.72 22.18
C ILE A 110 15.08 -3.95 21.26
N ALA A 111 15.25 -5.15 21.82
CA ALA A 111 15.26 -6.39 21.05
C ALA A 111 13.89 -6.70 20.40
N ARG A 112 12.78 -6.45 21.10
CA ARG A 112 11.41 -6.63 20.56
C ARG A 112 11.13 -5.63 19.45
N ILE A 113 11.53 -4.38 19.63
CA ILE A 113 11.42 -3.32 18.61
C ILE A 113 12.31 -3.66 17.41
N GLY A 114 13.56 -4.08 17.64
CA GLY A 114 14.49 -4.50 16.59
C GLY A 114 13.98 -5.71 15.81
N LEU A 115 13.51 -6.75 16.50
CA LEU A 115 12.91 -7.94 15.87
C LEU A 115 11.61 -7.60 15.14
N ALA A 116 10.77 -6.73 15.71
CA ALA A 116 9.55 -6.26 15.04
C ALA A 116 9.88 -5.44 13.79
N ALA A 117 10.89 -4.57 13.84
CA ALA A 117 11.39 -3.80 12.71
C ALA A 117 12.00 -4.70 11.63
N GLU A 118 12.78 -5.73 12.01
CA GLU A 118 13.30 -6.74 11.07
C GLU A 118 12.19 -7.58 10.44
N GLN A 119 11.21 -8.03 11.23
CA GLN A 119 10.05 -8.77 10.72
C GLN A 119 9.21 -7.89 9.78
N PHE A 120 9.01 -6.62 10.14
CA PHE A 120 8.31 -5.64 9.33
C PHE A 120 9.05 -5.39 8.01
N ARG A 121 10.36 -5.15 8.08
CA ARG A 121 11.24 -5.01 6.92
C ARG A 121 11.17 -6.26 6.03
N GLY A 122 11.27 -7.45 6.60
CA GLY A 122 11.19 -8.72 5.87
C GLY A 122 9.87 -8.86 5.12
N ARG A 123 8.74 -8.62 5.79
CA ARG A 123 7.40 -8.66 5.18
C ARG A 123 7.23 -7.63 4.07
N ASN A 124 7.70 -6.40 4.28
CA ASN A 124 7.61 -5.35 3.26
C ASN A 124 8.48 -5.69 2.04
N LEU A 125 9.72 -6.16 2.25
CA LEU A 125 10.61 -6.57 1.16
C LEU A 125 10.02 -7.74 0.35
N GLU A 126 9.37 -8.69 1.01
CA GLU A 126 8.63 -9.77 0.36
C GLU A 126 7.42 -9.22 -0.42
N ALA A 127 6.66 -8.30 0.16
CA ALA A 127 5.55 -7.62 -0.50
C ALA A 127 6.02 -6.92 -1.79
N PHE A 128 7.06 -6.08 -1.72
CA PHE A 128 7.64 -5.44 -2.89
C PHE A 128 8.13 -6.46 -3.93
N SER A 129 8.77 -7.55 -3.51
CA SER A 129 9.23 -8.59 -4.44
C SER A 129 8.06 -9.25 -5.18
N ARG A 130 6.93 -9.51 -4.50
CA ARG A 130 5.72 -10.05 -5.13
C ARG A 130 5.05 -9.03 -6.07
N ALA A 131 5.02 -7.76 -5.67
CA ALA A 131 4.52 -6.67 -6.50
C ALA A 131 5.33 -6.55 -7.80
N LEU A 132 6.66 -6.44 -7.69
CA LEU A 132 7.59 -6.37 -8.81
C LEU A 132 7.46 -7.59 -9.73
N GLY A 133 7.41 -8.81 -9.18
CA GLY A 133 7.20 -10.01 -9.98
C GLY A 133 5.88 -9.97 -10.78
N SER A 134 4.81 -9.42 -10.20
CA SER A 134 3.53 -9.25 -10.90
C SER A 134 3.60 -8.19 -11.99
N LEU A 135 4.28 -7.07 -11.74
CA LEU A 135 4.45 -5.98 -12.71
C LEU A 135 5.35 -6.39 -13.89
N THR A 136 6.44 -7.12 -13.63
CA THR A 136 7.31 -7.66 -14.71
C THR A 136 6.53 -8.62 -15.60
N GLN A 137 5.65 -9.45 -15.03
CA GLN A 137 4.77 -10.31 -15.82
C GLN A 137 3.74 -9.49 -16.62
N ALA A 138 3.15 -8.44 -16.04
CA ALA A 138 2.27 -7.54 -16.75
C ALA A 138 2.98 -6.86 -17.94
N GLN A 139 4.25 -6.47 -17.76
CA GLN A 139 5.08 -5.88 -18.82
C GLN A 139 5.42 -6.90 -19.92
N ALA A 140 5.68 -8.17 -19.57
CA ALA A 140 5.87 -9.24 -20.55
C ALA A 140 4.60 -9.48 -21.40
N HIS A 141 3.42 -9.51 -20.77
CA HIS A 141 2.15 -9.60 -21.51
C HIS A 141 1.93 -8.39 -22.42
N HIS A 142 2.31 -7.20 -21.94
CA HIS A 142 2.22 -6.00 -22.74
C HIS A 142 3.16 -6.01 -23.96
N ALA A 143 4.39 -6.53 -23.80
CA ALA A 143 5.32 -6.69 -24.92
C ALA A 143 4.71 -7.60 -26.01
N ALA A 144 4.00 -8.66 -25.64
CA ALA A 144 3.29 -9.51 -26.59
C ALA A 144 2.15 -8.77 -27.33
N LEU A 145 1.47 -7.83 -26.67
CA LEU A 145 0.47 -6.96 -27.33
C LEU A 145 1.13 -5.98 -28.30
N MET A 146 2.29 -5.42 -27.95
CA MET A 146 3.07 -4.55 -28.83
C MET A 146 3.55 -5.30 -30.08
N GLU A 147 4.05 -6.53 -29.91
CA GLU A 147 4.42 -7.40 -31.04
C GLU A 147 3.21 -7.70 -31.93
N ALA A 148 2.06 -8.07 -31.33
CA ALA A 148 0.83 -8.25 -32.08
C ALA A 148 0.37 -6.99 -32.83
N ASN A 149 0.57 -5.80 -32.25
CA ASN A 149 0.29 -4.53 -32.93
C ASN A 149 1.21 -4.32 -34.14
N LEU A 150 2.51 -4.59 -34.00
CA LEU A 150 3.50 -4.44 -35.06
C LEU A 150 3.24 -5.43 -36.22
N ASP A 151 2.76 -6.62 -35.91
CA ASP A 151 2.34 -7.62 -36.90
C ASP A 151 1.02 -7.27 -37.61
N GLY A 152 0.41 -6.12 -37.29
CA GLY A 152 -0.89 -5.73 -37.83
C GLY A 152 -2.06 -6.61 -37.35
N ARG A 153 -1.88 -7.34 -36.23
CA ARG A 153 -2.94 -8.19 -35.64
C ARG A 153 -3.92 -7.40 -34.78
N LEU A 154 -3.60 -6.16 -34.42
CA LEU A 154 -4.47 -5.25 -33.68
C LEU A 154 -4.99 -4.11 -34.57
N ALA A 155 -6.07 -3.47 -34.12
CA ALA A 155 -6.68 -2.35 -34.85
C ALA A 155 -5.71 -1.16 -35.02
N PRO A 156 -5.78 -0.44 -36.15
CA PRO A 156 -4.99 0.79 -36.35
C PRO A 156 -5.20 1.80 -35.21
N GLY A 157 -4.11 2.45 -34.78
CA GLY A 157 -4.14 3.44 -33.69
C GLY A 157 -3.95 2.87 -32.27
N MET A 158 -3.87 1.53 -32.11
CA MET A 158 -3.57 0.91 -30.81
C MET A 158 -2.16 1.21 -30.29
N GLU A 159 -1.23 1.57 -31.17
CA GLU A 159 0.18 1.82 -30.82
C GLU A 159 0.34 2.90 -29.74
N SER A 160 -0.34 4.04 -29.88
CA SER A 160 -0.24 5.15 -28.91
C SER A 160 -0.72 4.73 -27.51
N LEU A 161 -1.82 3.97 -27.46
CA LEU A 161 -2.38 3.45 -26.22
C LEU A 161 -1.46 2.44 -25.56
N LEU A 162 -0.91 1.52 -26.35
CA LEU A 162 0.00 0.53 -25.84
C LEU A 162 1.27 1.18 -25.31
N ARG A 163 1.83 2.17 -26.01
CA ARG A 163 2.95 2.97 -25.49
C ARG A 163 2.63 3.65 -24.16
N GLY A 164 1.42 4.22 -24.01
CA GLY A 164 0.97 4.82 -22.75
C GLY A 164 0.82 3.80 -21.61
N TYR A 165 0.28 2.62 -21.93
CA TYR A 165 0.20 1.48 -21.00
C TYR A 165 1.60 1.04 -20.55
N ASN A 166 2.54 0.85 -21.49
CA ASN A 166 3.90 0.44 -21.19
C ASN A 166 4.60 1.44 -20.27
N ARG A 167 4.46 2.74 -20.58
CA ARG A 167 5.04 3.81 -19.75
C ARG A 167 4.51 3.74 -18.33
N SER A 168 3.18 3.60 -18.17
CA SER A 168 2.57 3.52 -16.84
C SER A 168 3.03 2.29 -16.05
N LEU A 169 3.21 1.14 -16.70
CA LEU A 169 3.80 -0.03 -16.06
C LEU A 169 5.27 0.18 -15.67
N ALA A 170 6.06 0.82 -16.53
CA ALA A 170 7.45 1.15 -16.23
C ALA A 170 7.54 2.08 -15.01
N ASP A 171 6.71 3.13 -14.97
CA ASP A 171 6.62 4.05 -13.84
C ASP A 171 6.24 3.30 -12.54
N MET A 172 5.25 2.39 -12.59
CA MET A 172 4.90 1.54 -11.43
C MET A 172 6.08 0.70 -10.94
N ILE A 173 6.86 0.12 -11.85
CA ILE A 173 8.02 -0.72 -11.51
C ILE A 173 9.12 0.14 -10.87
N GLU A 174 9.45 1.27 -11.49
CA GLU A 174 10.46 2.20 -11.01
C GLU A 174 10.11 2.73 -9.61
N ASP A 175 8.88 3.21 -9.41
CA ASP A 175 8.43 3.73 -8.13
C ASP A 175 8.37 2.61 -7.06
N SER A 176 8.02 1.37 -7.44
CA SER A 176 8.06 0.22 -6.54
C SER A 176 9.49 -0.17 -6.15
N LEU A 177 10.47 -0.05 -7.06
CA LEU A 177 11.89 -0.28 -6.77
C LEU A 177 12.44 0.80 -5.84
N ALA A 178 12.08 2.06 -6.09
CA ALA A 178 12.45 3.18 -5.22
C ALA A 178 11.89 2.99 -3.81
N LEU A 179 10.60 2.67 -3.67
CA LEU A 179 9.97 2.37 -2.39
C LEU A 179 10.62 1.19 -1.66
N ARG A 180 11.00 0.15 -2.40
CA ARG A 180 11.73 -1.00 -1.84
C ARG A 180 13.09 -0.57 -1.31
N ALA A 181 13.84 0.25 -2.04
CA ALA A 181 15.15 0.76 -1.63
C ALA A 181 15.04 1.69 -0.40
N LEU A 182 14.04 2.59 -0.39
CA LEU A 182 13.73 3.45 0.75
C LEU A 182 13.35 2.63 1.98
N THR A 183 12.48 1.63 1.82
CA THR A 183 12.11 0.73 2.92
C THR A 183 13.33 -0.02 3.46
N ALA A 184 14.22 -0.50 2.58
CA ALA A 184 15.42 -1.22 2.98
C ALA A 184 16.46 -0.33 3.69
N SER A 185 16.57 0.94 3.32
CA SER A 185 17.52 1.90 3.91
C SER A 185 16.99 2.53 5.20
N ARG A 186 15.71 2.92 5.25
CA ARG A 186 15.09 3.66 6.36
C ARG A 186 14.65 2.79 7.54
N THR A 187 14.35 1.50 7.35
CA THR A 187 13.89 0.62 8.45
C THR A 187 14.91 0.42 9.58
N ALA A 188 16.19 0.76 9.37
CA ALA A 188 17.19 0.76 10.44
C ALA A 188 17.20 2.04 11.29
N ALA A 189 16.53 3.10 10.85
CA ALA A 189 16.63 4.46 11.42
C ALA A 189 15.29 5.09 11.82
N LEU A 190 14.15 4.61 11.32
CA LEU A 190 12.85 5.25 11.58
C LEU A 190 12.23 4.83 12.93
N PRO A 191 11.56 5.77 13.63
CA PRO A 191 10.69 5.45 14.76
C PRO A 191 9.58 4.45 14.36
N VAL A 192 9.17 3.59 15.29
CA VAL A 192 8.09 2.59 15.06
C VAL A 192 6.78 3.25 14.60
N ALA A 193 6.49 4.47 15.05
CA ALA A 193 5.32 5.23 14.64
C ALA A 193 5.31 5.51 13.12
N GLU A 194 6.48 5.79 12.53
CA GLU A 194 6.63 6.01 11.10
C GLU A 194 6.60 4.69 10.31
N LEU A 195 6.88 3.54 10.92
CA LEU A 195 6.66 2.25 10.25
C LEU A 195 5.17 1.99 9.99
N GLY A 196 4.28 2.54 10.81
CA GLY A 196 2.84 2.49 10.57
C GLY A 196 2.43 3.08 9.22
N ALA A 197 3.16 4.09 8.74
CA ALA A 197 3.00 4.68 7.42
C ALA A 197 3.13 3.69 6.27
N PHE A 198 3.96 2.65 6.45
CA PHE A 198 4.29 1.68 5.41
C PHE A 198 3.41 0.43 5.46
N ALA A 199 2.61 0.25 6.52
CA ALA A 199 1.77 -0.93 6.68
C ALA A 199 0.70 -1.06 5.58
N PRO A 200 0.00 0.01 5.15
CA PRO A 200 -0.93 -0.07 4.02
C PRO A 200 -0.21 -0.44 2.71
N ILE A 201 1.02 0.03 2.52
CA ILE A 201 1.82 -0.20 1.30
C ILE A 201 2.08 -1.70 1.11
N SER A 202 2.46 -2.41 2.17
CA SER A 202 2.82 -3.83 2.07
C SER A 202 1.62 -4.76 1.88
N VAL A 203 0.41 -4.28 2.15
CA VAL A 203 -0.83 -5.02 1.89
C VAL A 203 -1.38 -4.68 0.50
N GLU A 204 -1.51 -3.39 0.19
CA GLU A 204 -2.22 -2.95 -1.02
C GLU A 204 -1.36 -3.01 -2.27
N LEU A 205 -0.07 -2.68 -2.22
CA LEU A 205 0.78 -2.66 -3.41
C LEU A 205 0.85 -4.04 -4.11
N PRO A 206 1.10 -5.17 -3.44
CA PRO A 206 1.08 -6.48 -4.10
C PRO A 206 -0.29 -6.82 -4.68
N ALA A 207 -1.37 -6.41 -4.02
CA ALA A 207 -2.73 -6.68 -4.46
C ALA A 207 -3.07 -5.88 -5.72
N ILE A 208 -2.74 -4.58 -5.73
CA ILE A 208 -2.88 -3.69 -6.88
C ILE A 208 -2.04 -4.21 -8.06
N SER A 209 -0.74 -4.48 -7.87
CA SER A 209 0.12 -5.01 -8.93
C SER A 209 -0.38 -6.34 -9.51
N LYS A 210 -0.87 -7.25 -8.65
CA LYS A 210 -1.48 -8.51 -9.07
C LYS A 210 -2.75 -8.28 -9.90
N SER A 211 -3.60 -7.34 -9.47
CA SER A 211 -4.87 -7.03 -10.15
C SER A 211 -4.65 -6.34 -11.50
N VAL A 212 -3.69 -5.41 -11.60
CA VAL A 212 -3.28 -4.78 -12.87
C VAL A 212 -2.77 -5.84 -13.85
N ARG A 213 -1.95 -6.79 -13.38
CA ARG A 213 -1.50 -7.92 -14.21
C ARG A 213 -2.67 -8.76 -14.70
N ALA A 214 -3.57 -9.18 -13.80
CA ALA A 214 -4.71 -10.02 -14.16
C ALA A 214 -5.64 -9.32 -15.15
N LEU A 215 -5.91 -8.04 -14.94
CA LEU A 215 -6.74 -7.25 -15.82
C LEU A 215 -6.09 -7.05 -17.20
N GLY A 216 -4.77 -6.83 -17.24
CA GLY A 216 -4.00 -6.79 -18.49
C GLY A 216 -4.07 -8.10 -19.28
N GLN A 217 -4.05 -9.25 -18.59
CA GLN A 217 -4.21 -10.58 -19.22
C GLN A 217 -5.61 -10.77 -19.81
N ASP A 218 -6.66 -10.44 -19.05
CA ASP A 218 -8.05 -10.57 -19.50
C ASP A 218 -8.36 -9.67 -20.70
N LEU A 219 -7.85 -8.43 -20.67
CA LEU A 219 -7.99 -7.48 -21.77
C LEU A 219 -7.17 -7.90 -22.99
N ALA A 220 -5.96 -8.43 -22.81
CA ALA A 220 -5.17 -8.98 -23.90
C ALA A 220 -5.89 -10.14 -24.62
N GLY A 221 -6.49 -11.04 -23.84
CA GLY A 221 -7.33 -12.12 -24.37
C GLY A 221 -8.53 -11.59 -25.17
N SER A 222 -9.16 -10.53 -24.67
CA SER A 222 -10.30 -9.89 -25.34
C SER A 222 -9.90 -9.18 -26.64
N LEU A 223 -8.75 -8.50 -26.66
CA LEU A 223 -8.23 -7.82 -27.85
C LEU A 223 -7.82 -8.80 -28.96
N GLY A 224 -7.30 -9.98 -28.61
CA GLY A 224 -6.90 -11.01 -29.57
C GLY A 224 -8.07 -11.66 -30.32
N LEU A 225 -9.30 -11.56 -29.79
CA LEU A 225 -10.50 -12.16 -30.39
C LEU A 225 -11.21 -11.23 -31.39
N VAL A 226 -10.89 -9.93 -31.40
CA VAL A 226 -11.63 -8.93 -32.18
C VAL A 226 -10.81 -8.49 -33.40
N LYS A 227 -10.75 -9.35 -34.42
CA LYS A 227 -10.31 -8.90 -35.75
C LYS A 227 -11.42 -8.07 -36.39
N GLY A 228 -11.13 -6.80 -36.70
CA GLY A 228 -11.93 -6.00 -37.63
C GLY A 228 -13.01 -5.09 -37.03
N VAL A 229 -13.23 -5.08 -35.72
CA VAL A 229 -14.05 -4.03 -35.07
C VAL A 229 -13.08 -3.01 -34.50
N GLY A 230 -13.13 -1.76 -34.96
CA GLY A 230 -12.30 -0.69 -34.43
C GLY A 230 -12.39 -0.68 -32.90
N SER A 231 -11.26 -0.56 -32.21
CA SER A 231 -11.27 -0.54 -30.75
C SER A 231 -12.13 0.63 -30.30
N SER A 232 -13.29 0.33 -29.72
CA SER A 232 -14.16 1.35 -29.15
C SER A 232 -13.35 2.14 -28.13
N GLU A 233 -13.63 3.43 -28.00
CA GLU A 233 -12.99 4.30 -27.00
C GLU A 233 -13.06 3.69 -25.59
N GLU A 234 -14.14 2.97 -25.32
CA GLU A 234 -14.32 2.19 -24.10
C GLU A 234 -13.22 1.11 -23.88
N THR A 235 -12.91 0.29 -24.88
CA THR A 235 -11.86 -0.73 -24.78
C THR A 235 -10.50 -0.07 -24.52
N ARG A 236 -10.25 1.07 -25.16
CA ARG A 236 -9.02 1.85 -24.98
C ARG A 236 -8.88 2.34 -23.54
N ILE A 237 -9.96 2.89 -22.99
CA ILE A 237 -9.99 3.36 -21.61
C ILE A 237 -9.81 2.21 -20.63
N ARG A 238 -10.52 1.09 -20.81
CA ARG A 238 -10.39 -0.09 -19.95
C ARG A 238 -8.96 -0.64 -19.92
N LEU A 239 -8.24 -0.52 -21.02
CA LEU A 239 -6.84 -0.92 -21.12
C LEU A 239 -5.90 0.04 -20.38
N VAL A 240 -6.04 1.34 -20.59
CA VAL A 240 -5.06 2.34 -20.12
C VAL A 240 -5.33 2.83 -18.70
N ALA A 241 -6.59 2.95 -18.29
CA ALA A 241 -6.93 3.53 -16.98
C ALA A 241 -6.33 2.75 -15.78
N PRO A 242 -6.34 1.41 -15.76
CA PRO A 242 -5.81 0.66 -14.62
C PRO A 242 -4.31 0.86 -14.34
N PRO A 243 -3.38 0.70 -15.30
CA PRO A 243 -1.96 0.92 -15.03
C PRO A 243 -1.65 2.40 -14.75
N VAL A 244 -2.38 3.34 -15.35
CA VAL A 244 -2.23 4.78 -15.02
C VAL A 244 -2.62 5.03 -13.56
N ALA A 245 -3.75 4.49 -13.12
CA ALA A 245 -4.20 4.63 -11.75
C ALA A 245 -3.22 3.98 -10.77
N GLY A 246 -2.73 2.78 -11.12
CA GLY A 246 -1.70 2.08 -10.38
C GLY A 246 -0.41 2.90 -10.26
N ALA A 247 0.11 3.42 -11.38
CA ALA A 247 1.32 4.25 -11.41
C ALA A 247 1.20 5.46 -10.50
N ALA A 248 0.10 6.22 -10.65
CA ALA A 248 -0.15 7.40 -9.84
C ALA A 248 -0.30 7.06 -8.35
N TYR A 249 -0.90 5.91 -8.01
CA TYR A 249 -1.00 5.44 -6.63
C TYR A 249 0.37 5.09 -6.02
N VAL A 250 1.21 4.32 -6.73
CA VAL A 250 2.55 3.98 -6.25
C VAL A 250 3.42 5.24 -6.11
N ARG A 251 3.33 6.17 -7.08
CA ARG A 251 4.02 7.46 -7.04
C ARG A 251 3.61 8.29 -5.83
N SER A 252 2.30 8.40 -5.56
CA SER A 252 1.80 9.10 -4.37
C SER A 252 2.46 8.57 -3.10
N ILE A 253 2.54 7.25 -2.96
CA ILE A 253 3.16 6.60 -1.80
C ILE A 253 4.65 6.93 -1.72
N ARG A 254 5.36 6.86 -2.85
CA ARG A 254 6.78 7.22 -2.93
C ARG A 254 7.01 8.65 -2.46
N LEU A 255 6.23 9.60 -2.95
CA LEU A 255 6.33 11.02 -2.58
C LEU A 255 6.06 11.26 -1.08
N LEU A 256 5.18 10.49 -0.45
CA LEU A 256 4.98 10.56 1.02
C LEU A 256 6.14 10.00 1.84
N VAL A 257 6.99 9.20 1.22
CA VAL A 257 8.08 8.48 1.90
C VAL A 257 9.42 9.17 1.67
N GLU A 258 9.63 9.77 0.50
CA GLU A 258 10.83 10.52 0.17
C GLU A 258 10.80 11.87 0.91
N ASP A 259 11.72 12.08 1.87
CA ASP A 259 12.00 13.45 2.34
C ASP A 259 12.55 14.23 1.16
N ASN A 260 11.74 15.18 0.69
CA ASN A 260 11.91 16.42 -0.09
C ASN A 260 13.29 16.87 -0.66
N SER A 261 14.33 16.04 -0.66
CA SER A 261 15.70 16.49 -0.83
C SER A 261 16.11 16.76 -2.28
N GLU A 262 15.32 16.34 -3.28
CA GLU A 262 15.46 16.73 -4.69
C GLU A 262 14.28 16.13 -5.47
N ALA A 263 13.07 16.66 -5.23
CA ALA A 263 11.83 16.05 -5.72
C ALA A 263 11.82 15.92 -7.25
N THR A 264 11.67 14.67 -7.71
CA THR A 264 11.25 14.37 -9.08
C THR A 264 9.86 14.96 -9.26
N ARG A 265 9.75 16.14 -9.87
CA ARG A 265 8.44 16.77 -10.14
C ARG A 265 7.55 15.76 -10.84
N VAL A 266 6.30 15.69 -10.42
CA VAL A 266 5.28 14.94 -11.15
C VAL A 266 5.17 15.59 -12.52
N GLU A 267 5.85 15.04 -13.52
CA GLU A 267 5.60 15.43 -14.91
C GLU A 267 4.11 15.21 -15.18
N ASP A 268 3.47 16.22 -15.77
CA ASP A 268 2.09 16.13 -16.20
C ASP A 268 1.93 14.82 -16.98
N PHE A 269 1.15 13.89 -16.41
CA PHE A 269 0.84 12.65 -17.10
C PHE A 269 0.33 13.04 -18.49
N PRO A 270 0.88 12.46 -19.59
CA PRO A 270 0.57 12.90 -20.95
C PRO A 270 -0.91 12.75 -21.31
N LEU A 271 -1.68 12.10 -20.45
CA LEU A 271 -3.11 12.09 -20.48
C LEU A 271 -3.62 13.39 -19.79
N ARG A 272 -3.70 14.50 -20.53
CA ARG A 272 -4.70 15.57 -20.26
C ARG A 272 -6.15 15.03 -20.36
N SER A 273 -6.31 13.82 -20.88
CA SER A 273 -7.54 13.09 -21.21
C SER A 273 -8.39 12.54 -20.04
N PRO A 274 -7.86 11.99 -18.92
CA PRO A 274 -8.65 11.26 -17.93
C PRO A 274 -9.53 12.21 -17.14
N ARG A 275 -9.02 13.38 -16.77
CA ARG A 275 -9.80 14.39 -16.04
C ARG A 275 -11.03 14.84 -16.84
N ILE A 276 -10.85 15.10 -18.13
CA ILE A 276 -11.96 15.52 -19.02
C ILE A 276 -12.94 14.37 -19.23
N ALA A 277 -12.44 13.17 -19.53
CA ALA A 277 -13.29 11.99 -19.74
C ALA A 277 -14.07 11.60 -18.48
N VAL A 278 -13.44 11.66 -17.31
CA VAL A 278 -14.11 11.45 -16.00
C VAL A 278 -15.21 12.48 -15.82
N ARG A 279 -14.93 13.77 -16.07
CA ARG A 279 -15.93 14.83 -15.94
C ARG A 279 -17.16 14.58 -16.82
N GLU A 280 -16.97 14.17 -18.07
CA GLU A 280 -18.08 13.84 -18.98
C GLU A 280 -18.92 12.67 -18.46
N LEU A 281 -18.27 11.63 -17.93
CA LEU A 281 -18.98 10.50 -17.33
C LEU A 281 -19.70 10.88 -16.03
N LEU A 282 -19.10 11.73 -15.19
CA LEU A 282 -19.71 12.26 -13.97
C LEU A 282 -20.91 13.16 -14.28
N ALA A 283 -20.88 13.94 -15.36
CA ALA A 283 -22.02 14.73 -15.80
C ALA A 283 -23.26 13.87 -16.08
N GLY A 284 -23.05 12.63 -16.57
CA GLY A 284 -24.11 11.64 -16.74
C GLY A 284 -24.70 11.08 -15.43
N LEU A 285 -24.06 11.36 -14.28
CA LEU A 285 -24.53 10.99 -12.94
C LEU A 285 -25.27 12.12 -12.23
N GLY A 286 -24.91 13.37 -12.51
CA GLY A 286 -25.49 14.58 -11.93
C GLY A 286 -24.45 15.69 -11.73
N SER A 287 -24.89 16.95 -11.76
CA SER A 287 -24.01 18.12 -11.66
C SER A 287 -23.21 18.16 -10.36
N GLY A 288 -23.79 17.69 -9.25
CA GLY A 288 -23.10 17.65 -7.95
C GLY A 288 -21.80 16.85 -7.96
N PHE A 289 -21.68 15.77 -8.75
CA PHE A 289 -20.44 15.02 -8.88
C PHE A 289 -19.37 15.77 -9.68
N VAL A 290 -19.78 16.52 -10.70
CA VAL A 290 -18.89 17.39 -11.48
C VAL A 290 -18.36 18.52 -10.60
N GLU A 291 -19.23 19.16 -9.82
CA GLU A 291 -18.87 20.22 -8.89
C GLU A 291 -17.86 19.73 -7.83
N MET A 292 -18.06 18.53 -7.28
CA MET A 292 -17.09 17.93 -6.34
C MET A 292 -15.73 17.67 -7.01
N HIS A 293 -15.72 17.16 -8.23
CA HIS A 293 -14.50 16.87 -8.98
C HIS A 293 -13.72 18.14 -9.32
N GLU A 294 -14.39 19.13 -9.93
CA GLU A 294 -13.77 20.40 -10.29
C GLU A 294 -13.33 21.17 -9.05
N GLY A 295 -14.17 21.23 -8.01
CA GLY A 295 -13.84 21.87 -6.74
C GLY A 295 -12.61 21.27 -6.06
N ALA A 296 -12.42 19.95 -6.15
CA ALA A 296 -11.24 19.30 -5.60
C ALA A 296 -9.95 19.68 -6.36
N TRP A 297 -9.99 19.67 -7.69
CA TRP A 297 -8.84 20.07 -8.52
C TRP A 297 -8.52 21.56 -8.41
N ASP A 298 -9.54 22.40 -8.28
CA ASP A 298 -9.37 23.83 -8.03
C ASP A 298 -8.75 24.07 -6.66
N ALA A 299 -9.19 23.35 -5.62
CA ALA A 299 -8.57 23.39 -4.31
C ALA A 299 -7.10 22.95 -4.37
N ALA A 300 -6.78 21.85 -5.05
CA ALA A 300 -5.40 21.36 -5.19
C ALA A 300 -4.47 22.31 -5.97
N SER A 301 -5.05 23.21 -6.76
CA SER A 301 -4.32 24.21 -7.54
C SER A 301 -4.11 25.52 -6.77
N ARG A 302 -4.85 25.75 -5.68
CA ARG A 302 -4.71 26.92 -4.82
C ARG A 302 -3.61 26.72 -3.79
N ARG A 303 -2.86 27.78 -3.51
CA ARG A 303 -1.95 27.83 -2.35
C ARG A 303 -2.75 28.24 -1.12
N GLY A 304 -2.79 27.39 -0.10
CA GLY A 304 -3.44 27.70 1.17
C GLY A 304 -3.27 26.55 2.17
N PRO A 305 -3.33 26.85 3.48
CA PRO A 305 -3.12 25.85 4.53
C PRO A 305 -4.17 24.73 4.48
N ASP A 306 -5.40 25.04 4.06
CA ASP A 306 -6.50 24.07 3.99
C ASP A 306 -6.76 23.51 2.58
N SER A 307 -5.99 23.95 1.57
CA SER A 307 -6.31 23.61 0.17
C SER A 307 -6.10 22.12 -0.12
N ALA A 308 -5.00 21.54 0.38
CA ALA A 308 -4.71 20.10 0.34
C ALA A 308 -5.85 19.29 0.98
N ARG A 309 -6.24 19.68 2.19
CA ARG A 309 -7.26 18.99 2.97
C ARG A 309 -8.61 19.01 2.26
N HIS A 310 -9.03 20.17 1.77
CA HIS A 310 -10.28 20.30 1.02
C HIS A 310 -10.27 19.45 -0.25
N ALA A 311 -9.17 19.45 -1.01
CA ALA A 311 -9.03 18.61 -2.20
C ALA A 311 -9.08 17.10 -1.85
N ALA A 312 -8.35 16.67 -0.81
CA ALA A 312 -8.33 15.29 -0.35
C ALA A 312 -9.72 14.80 0.09
N VAL A 313 -10.41 15.58 0.93
CA VAL A 313 -11.77 15.25 1.40
C VAL A 313 -12.73 15.20 0.21
N SER A 314 -12.69 16.19 -0.68
CA SER A 314 -13.61 16.27 -1.82
C SER A 314 -13.44 15.09 -2.78
N MET A 315 -12.20 14.68 -3.09
CA MET A 315 -11.96 13.50 -3.94
C MET A 315 -12.35 12.18 -3.27
N ARG A 316 -12.12 12.05 -1.97
CA ARG A 316 -12.56 10.87 -1.23
C ARG A 316 -14.08 10.76 -1.19
N GLU A 317 -14.78 11.86 -0.90
CA GLU A 317 -16.25 11.86 -0.88
C GLU A 317 -16.84 11.69 -2.28
N LEU A 318 -16.21 12.21 -3.33
CA LEU A 318 -16.54 11.91 -4.73
C LEU A 318 -16.45 10.41 -5.00
N LEU A 319 -15.32 9.77 -4.67
CA LEU A 319 -15.11 8.33 -4.87
C LEU A 319 -16.20 7.50 -4.15
N ARG A 320 -16.44 7.80 -2.86
CA ARG A 320 -17.45 7.12 -2.05
C ARG A 320 -18.87 7.36 -2.57
N GLY A 321 -19.17 8.59 -2.96
CA GLY A 321 -20.47 9.02 -3.48
C GLY A 321 -20.81 8.35 -4.80
N VAL A 322 -19.84 8.23 -5.72
CA VAL A 322 -20.03 7.52 -6.99
C VAL A 322 -20.36 6.05 -6.73
N PHE A 323 -19.58 5.34 -5.91
CA PHE A 323 -19.90 3.94 -5.60
C PHE A 323 -21.24 3.78 -4.88
N LYS A 324 -21.60 4.71 -3.98
CA LYS A 324 -22.91 4.70 -3.31
C LYS A 324 -24.07 4.88 -4.30
N LEU A 325 -23.90 5.72 -5.31
CA LEU A 325 -24.90 5.90 -6.36
C LEU A 325 -25.04 4.65 -7.23
N LEU A 326 -23.92 3.99 -7.53
CA LEU A 326 -23.90 2.78 -8.36
C LEU A 326 -24.53 1.59 -7.67
N VAL A 327 -24.31 1.47 -6.35
CA VAL A 327 -24.86 0.39 -5.51
C VAL A 327 -25.34 1.02 -4.19
N PRO A 328 -26.66 1.32 -4.08
CA PRO A 328 -27.29 1.84 -2.87
C PRO A 328 -27.05 1.00 -1.61
N ASP A 329 -27.31 1.61 -0.44
CA ASP A 329 -27.13 0.92 0.85
C ASP A 329 -28.16 -0.18 1.08
N GLU A 330 -29.37 -0.07 0.50
CA GLU A 330 -30.42 -1.08 0.65
C GLU A 330 -30.06 -2.43 0.01
N ASP A 331 -29.11 -2.43 -0.93
CA ASP A 331 -28.70 -3.62 -1.68
C ASP A 331 -27.57 -4.41 -0.98
N LEU A 332 -27.12 -3.98 0.21
CA LEU A 332 -25.94 -4.54 0.88
C LEU A 332 -26.17 -4.93 2.35
N ASP A 333 -25.88 -6.19 2.67
CA ASP A 333 -25.96 -6.75 4.03
C ASP A 333 -24.79 -6.39 4.97
N SER A 334 -23.99 -5.37 4.66
CA SER A 334 -22.71 -5.09 5.38
C SER A 334 -22.67 -3.72 6.07
N GLU A 335 -21.84 -3.56 7.11
CA GLU A 335 -21.63 -2.29 7.84
C GLU A 335 -20.30 -1.59 7.47
N GLY A 336 -20.27 -0.25 7.41
CA GLY A 336 -19.04 0.56 7.38
C GLY A 336 -18.15 0.40 6.14
N SER A 337 -16.82 0.36 6.30
CA SER A 337 -15.82 0.22 5.21
C SER A 337 -15.93 -1.08 4.43
N ILE A 338 -16.59 -2.10 5.00
CA ILE A 338 -16.98 -3.32 4.30
C ILE A 338 -17.92 -2.97 3.13
N ARG A 339 -18.71 -1.90 3.25
CA ARG A 339 -19.63 -1.45 2.19
C ARG A 339 -18.91 -0.98 0.94
N LEU A 340 -17.82 -0.23 1.03
CA LEU A 340 -17.11 0.23 -0.19
C LEU A 340 -16.64 -0.97 -1.03
N LYS A 341 -16.02 -1.94 -0.35
CA LYS A 341 -15.59 -3.21 -0.98
C LYS A 341 -16.76 -4.03 -1.52
N ALA A 342 -17.88 -4.09 -0.79
CA ALA A 342 -19.07 -4.80 -1.24
C ALA A 342 -19.69 -4.13 -2.47
N ARG A 343 -19.84 -2.80 -2.47
CA ARG A 343 -20.34 -2.00 -3.61
C ARG A 343 -19.53 -2.23 -4.87
N VAL A 344 -18.19 -2.18 -4.77
CA VAL A 344 -17.32 -2.39 -5.93
C VAL A 344 -17.52 -3.78 -6.53
N ARG A 345 -17.61 -4.81 -5.68
CA ARG A 345 -17.81 -6.20 -6.12
C ARG A 345 -19.16 -6.44 -6.73
N GLU A 346 -20.20 -5.88 -6.12
CA GLU A 346 -21.57 -5.97 -6.63
C GLU A 346 -21.67 -5.29 -8.00
N PHE A 347 -21.14 -4.07 -8.11
CA PHE A 347 -21.16 -3.31 -9.37
C PHE A 347 -20.38 -3.99 -10.51
N LEU A 348 -19.23 -4.61 -10.20
CA LEU A 348 -18.36 -5.27 -11.18
C LEU A 348 -18.51 -6.79 -11.18
N ASN A 349 -19.65 -7.33 -10.77
CA ASN A 349 -19.88 -8.78 -10.62
C ASN A 349 -19.55 -9.60 -11.89
N ASN A 350 -19.63 -8.98 -13.07
CA ASN A 350 -19.31 -9.58 -14.36
C ASN A 350 -17.82 -9.64 -14.70
N SER A 351 -16.94 -8.98 -13.94
CA SER A 351 -15.49 -8.98 -14.16
C SER A 351 -14.75 -9.22 -12.86
N LYS A 352 -14.30 -10.47 -12.63
CA LYS A 352 -13.55 -10.81 -11.41
C LYS A 352 -12.27 -9.98 -11.26
N SER A 353 -11.46 -9.87 -12.31
CA SER A 353 -10.23 -9.08 -12.29
C SER A 353 -10.50 -7.57 -12.16
N GLY A 354 -11.53 -7.06 -12.82
CA GLY A 354 -11.97 -5.68 -12.70
C GLY A 354 -12.45 -5.34 -11.29
N ALA A 355 -13.27 -6.20 -10.70
CA ALA A 355 -13.75 -6.07 -9.32
C ALA A 355 -12.59 -6.11 -8.32
N GLU A 356 -11.63 -7.03 -8.49
CA GLU A 356 -10.42 -7.09 -7.66
C GLU A 356 -9.61 -5.79 -7.77
N PHE A 357 -9.32 -5.32 -8.99
CA PHE A 357 -8.58 -4.08 -9.22
C PHE A 357 -9.26 -2.87 -8.58
N ALA A 358 -10.53 -2.62 -8.91
CA ALA A 358 -11.26 -1.47 -8.39
C ALA A 358 -11.41 -1.53 -6.87
N THR A 359 -11.54 -2.73 -6.29
CA THR A 359 -11.62 -2.90 -4.83
C THR A 359 -10.32 -2.48 -4.17
N HIS A 360 -9.19 -3.03 -4.64
CA HIS A 360 -7.88 -2.75 -4.05
C HIS A 360 -7.50 -1.28 -4.20
N MET A 361 -7.76 -0.71 -5.38
CA MET A 361 -7.50 0.71 -5.60
C MET A 361 -8.41 1.61 -4.75
N ALA A 362 -9.72 1.36 -4.69
CA ALA A 362 -10.63 2.18 -3.91
C ALA A 362 -10.32 2.13 -2.41
N CYS A 363 -10.04 0.95 -1.86
CA CYS A 363 -9.63 0.80 -0.46
C CYS A 363 -8.27 1.46 -0.18
N GLY A 364 -7.29 1.28 -1.07
CA GLY A 364 -5.98 1.92 -0.95
C GLY A 364 -6.07 3.44 -0.97
N LEU A 365 -6.83 4.01 -1.91
CA LEU A 365 -7.06 5.45 -2.02
C LEU A 365 -7.79 6.01 -0.79
N ASP A 366 -8.84 5.33 -0.32
CA ASP A 366 -9.59 5.74 0.86
C ASP A 366 -8.68 5.84 2.10
N GLY A 367 -7.84 4.82 2.32
CA GLY A 367 -6.88 4.80 3.42
C GLY A 367 -5.78 5.87 3.29
N LEU A 368 -5.30 6.15 2.08
CA LEU A 368 -4.32 7.22 1.86
C LEU A 368 -4.96 8.61 2.05
N PHE A 369 -6.22 8.81 1.67
CA PHE A 369 -6.89 10.11 1.85
C PHE A 369 -7.15 10.40 3.32
N ASP A 370 -7.55 9.39 4.10
CA ASP A 370 -7.65 9.51 5.56
C ASP A 370 -6.34 9.96 6.19
N ARG A 371 -5.22 9.46 5.66
CA ARG A 371 -3.90 9.85 6.11
C ARG A 371 -3.54 11.28 5.70
N LEU A 372 -3.75 11.66 4.45
CA LEU A 372 -3.49 13.03 3.96
C LEU A 372 -4.35 14.07 4.69
N ASN A 373 -5.58 13.74 5.06
CA ASN A 373 -6.45 14.61 5.85
C ASN A 373 -5.90 14.92 7.26
N ALA A 374 -4.97 14.11 7.76
CA ALA A 374 -4.28 14.38 9.03
C ALA A 374 -3.13 15.38 8.91
N TYR A 375 -2.62 15.64 7.70
CA TYR A 375 -1.56 16.62 7.48
C TYR A 375 -2.17 18.03 7.45
N THR A 376 -1.66 18.89 8.33
CA THR A 376 -2.13 20.29 8.52
C THR A 376 -1.12 21.31 7.98
N HIS A 377 -0.07 20.86 7.29
CA HIS A 377 1.04 21.71 6.85
C HIS A 377 1.16 21.67 5.33
N GLY A 378 1.27 22.85 4.71
CA GLY A 378 1.28 23.04 3.25
C GLY A 378 2.62 22.71 2.60
N ASP A 379 3.19 21.55 2.88
CA ASP A 379 4.39 21.08 2.19
C ASP A 379 4.07 20.81 0.70
N GLU A 380 4.98 21.20 -0.20
CA GLU A 380 4.85 20.98 -1.63
C GLU A 380 4.88 19.47 -1.98
N ALA A 381 5.61 18.65 -1.22
CA ALA A 381 5.60 17.19 -1.39
C ALA A 381 4.24 16.57 -1.09
N ASP A 382 3.57 17.02 -0.02
CA ASP A 382 2.23 16.54 0.33
C ASP A 382 1.23 16.91 -0.78
N MET A 383 1.39 18.07 -1.40
CA MET A 383 0.59 18.49 -2.55
C MET A 383 0.84 17.64 -3.79
N ASP A 384 2.08 17.30 -4.10
CA ASP A 384 2.41 16.45 -5.24
C ASP A 384 1.94 15.00 -5.04
N SER A 385 2.07 14.47 -3.83
CA SER A 385 1.46 13.20 -3.44
C SER A 385 -0.05 13.23 -3.63
N LEU A 386 -0.72 14.28 -3.11
CA LEU A 386 -2.15 14.47 -3.26
C LEU A 386 -2.55 14.48 -4.75
N ARG A 387 -1.87 15.26 -5.59
CA ARG A 387 -2.15 15.29 -7.04
C ARG A 387 -2.03 13.91 -7.67
N ALA A 388 -1.00 13.13 -7.32
CA ALA A 388 -0.86 11.76 -7.79
C ALA A 388 -2.03 10.87 -7.32
N MET A 389 -2.53 11.05 -6.09
CA MET A 389 -3.75 10.36 -5.63
C MET A 389 -5.02 10.77 -6.39
N MET A 390 -5.15 12.05 -6.74
CA MET A 390 -6.27 12.55 -7.52
C MET A 390 -6.27 11.92 -8.93
N ILE A 391 -5.09 11.80 -9.56
CA ILE A 391 -4.93 11.09 -10.84
C ILE A 391 -5.30 9.61 -10.69
N ALA A 392 -4.86 8.96 -9.60
CA ALA A 392 -5.22 7.58 -9.32
C ALA A 392 -6.74 7.40 -9.15
N THR A 393 -7.39 8.34 -8.47
CA THR A 393 -8.85 8.38 -8.29
C THR A 393 -9.56 8.54 -9.62
N ASP A 394 -9.11 9.48 -10.46
CA ASP A 394 -9.64 9.69 -11.81
C ASP A 394 -9.52 8.41 -12.65
N GLY A 395 -8.38 7.71 -12.60
CA GLY A 395 -8.20 6.45 -13.32
C GLY A 395 -9.15 5.33 -12.84
N VAL A 396 -9.42 5.22 -11.54
CA VAL A 396 -10.38 4.26 -11.00
C VAL A 396 -11.81 4.62 -11.41
N LEU A 397 -12.21 5.88 -11.26
CA LEU A 397 -13.54 6.35 -11.64
C LEU A 397 -13.77 6.16 -13.14
N LEU A 398 -12.78 6.49 -13.96
CA LEU A 398 -12.83 6.30 -15.41
C LEU A 398 -13.06 4.83 -15.77
N TYR A 399 -12.32 3.90 -15.14
CA TYR A 399 -12.49 2.47 -15.36
C TYR A 399 -13.89 1.97 -14.97
N VAL A 400 -14.38 2.36 -13.79
CA VAL A 400 -15.66 1.92 -13.23
C VAL A 400 -16.84 2.49 -14.04
N LEU A 401 -16.81 3.77 -14.36
CA LEU A 401 -17.90 4.44 -15.07
C LEU A 401 -18.01 3.98 -16.51
N GLN A 402 -16.89 3.64 -17.17
CA GLN A 402 -16.95 3.00 -18.49
C GLN A 402 -17.60 1.61 -18.42
N HIS A 403 -17.35 0.84 -17.36
CA HIS A 403 -18.05 -0.43 -17.15
C HIS A 403 -19.57 -0.24 -17.10
N ARG A 404 -20.05 0.80 -16.43
CA ARG A 404 -21.48 1.16 -16.40
C ARG A 404 -22.06 1.41 -17.80
N VAL A 405 -21.32 2.16 -18.63
CA VAL A 405 -21.78 2.55 -19.95
C VAL A 405 -21.94 1.33 -20.86
N ALA A 406 -21.01 0.36 -20.81
CA ALA A 406 -21.19 -0.91 -21.52
C ALA A 406 -22.41 -1.69 -21.04
N SER A 407 -22.55 -1.88 -19.72
CA SER A 407 -23.63 -2.71 -19.17
C SER A 407 -25.00 -2.20 -19.64
N ARG A 408 -25.20 -0.87 -19.61
CA ARG A 408 -26.43 -0.25 -20.11
C ARG A 408 -26.68 -0.44 -21.61
N ARG A 409 -25.62 -0.52 -22.43
CA ARG A 409 -25.75 -0.79 -23.86
C ARG A 409 -26.15 -2.24 -24.11
N SER A 410 -25.60 -3.17 -23.33
CA SER A 410 -25.95 -4.59 -23.40
C SER A 410 -27.41 -4.85 -23.01
N ASP A 411 -27.97 -4.12 -22.05
CA ASP A 411 -29.38 -4.26 -21.63
C ASP A 411 -30.39 -3.68 -22.64
N SER A 412 -29.91 -2.85 -23.58
CA SER A 412 -30.76 -2.18 -24.59
C SER A 412 -30.86 -2.92 -25.94
N GLN A 413 -30.10 -4.01 -26.09
CA GLN A 413 -30.10 -4.89 -27.26
C GLN A 413 -30.90 -6.15 -26.96
#